data_AF-A0A432ZR03-F1
#
_entry.id   AF-A0A432ZR03-F1
#
_cell.length_a   1.000
_cell.length_b   1.000
_cell.length_c   1.000
_cell.angle_alpha   90.00
_cell.angle_beta   90.00
_cell.angle_gamma   90.00
#
_symmetry.space_group_name_H-M   'P 1'
#
loop_
_entity.id
_entity.type
_entity.pdbx_description
1 polymer ?
#
loop_
_entity_poly.entity_id
_entity_poly.type
_entity_poly.pdbx_seq_one_letter_code
_entity_poly.pdbx_strand_id
1 'polypeptide(L)'
;MDVDFDKGLRHCDGNRQIYQAVLQQYQQQYAQGLSFEQLSADSHEASIRELHTLKGLSATIGADELSALAKQLQLDWPTLSPPQQRERLDIINQMLARVIAYVNEWR
;
A
#
# COMPACT_ATOMS: atom_id res chain seq x y z
N MET A 1 13.96 -4.33 -6.21
CA MET A 1 12.60 -4.04 -5.75
C MET A 1 12.69 -2.63 -5.24
N ASP A 2 12.21 -1.70 -6.06
CA ASP A 2 12.74 -0.35 -6.04
C ASP A 2 11.58 0.59 -5.76
N VAL A 3 11.55 1.17 -4.56
CA VAL A 3 10.76 2.38 -4.31
C VAL A 3 11.46 3.50 -5.07
N ASP A 4 10.80 4.04 -6.11
CA ASP A 4 11.34 5.17 -6.87
C ASP A 4 11.07 6.47 -6.07
N PHE A 5 12.00 6.78 -5.17
CA PHE A 5 11.91 7.97 -4.33
C PHE A 5 11.95 9.27 -5.14
N ASP A 6 12.62 9.30 -6.29
CA ASP A 6 12.64 10.48 -7.16
C ASP A 6 11.24 10.70 -7.77
N LYS A 7 10.55 9.62 -8.16
CA LYS A 7 9.15 9.68 -8.58
C LYS A 7 8.25 10.14 -7.44
N GLY A 8 8.43 9.59 -6.25
CA GLY A 8 7.66 10.00 -5.08
C GLY A 8 7.83 11.49 -4.78
N LEU A 9 9.07 11.97 -4.81
CA LEU A 9 9.40 13.38 -4.63
C LEU A 9 8.80 14.27 -5.72
N ARG A 10 8.72 13.80 -6.97
CA ARG A 10 8.02 14.51 -8.06
C ARG A 10 6.51 14.65 -7.80
N HIS A 11 5.85 13.69 -7.16
CA HIS A 11 4.44 13.84 -6.74
C HIS A 11 4.25 14.89 -5.64
N CYS A 12 5.33 15.29 -4.97
CA CYS A 12 5.37 16.36 -3.98
C CYS A 12 6.01 17.64 -4.54
N ASP A 13 6.00 17.85 -5.86
CA ASP A 13 6.57 19.02 -6.54
C ASP A 13 8.06 19.28 -6.20
N GLY A 14 8.83 18.23 -5.91
CA GLY A 14 10.23 18.36 -5.49
C GLY A 14 10.41 18.74 -4.01
N ASN A 15 9.31 18.95 -3.27
CA ASN A 15 9.37 19.37 -1.88
C ASN A 15 9.66 18.18 -0.95
N ARG A 16 10.93 18.09 -0.53
CA ARG A 16 11.43 17.03 0.34
C ARG A 16 10.75 16.96 1.71
N GLN A 17 10.37 18.11 2.28
CA GLN A 17 9.69 18.15 3.58
C GLN A 17 8.27 17.56 3.49
N ILE A 18 7.54 17.90 2.44
CA ILE A 18 6.21 17.32 2.17
C ILE A 18 6.35 15.82 1.91
N TYR A 19 7.32 15.43 1.08
CA TYR A 19 7.51 14.02 0.77
C TYR A 19 7.87 13.21 2.02
N GLN A 20 8.73 13.73 2.89
CA GLN A 20 9.05 13.09 4.17
C GLN A 20 7.81 12.93 5.07
N ALA A 21 6.94 13.93 5.14
CA ALA A 21 5.69 13.84 5.90
C ALA A 21 4.74 12.76 5.33
N VAL A 22 4.66 12.66 3.99
CA VAL A 22 3.90 11.60 3.31
C VAL A 22 4.45 10.21 3.64
N LEU A 23 5.77 10.04 3.60
CA LEU A 23 6.43 8.79 3.96
C LEU A 23 6.18 8.40 5.42
N GLN A 24 6.24 9.36 6.35
CA GLN A 24 5.92 9.12 7.76
C GLN A 24 4.47 8.71 7.97
N GLN A 25 3.52 9.38 7.31
CA GLN A 25 2.11 9.01 7.39
C GLN A 25 1.87 7.61 6.82
N TYR A 26 2.49 7.29 5.68
CA TYR A 26 2.44 5.97 5.08
C TYR A 26 2.93 4.90 6.05
N GLN A 27 4.06 5.14 6.71
CA GLN A 27 4.61 4.24 7.72
C GLN A 27 3.67 4.06 8.91
N GLN A 28 3.15 5.15 9.47
CA GLN A 28 2.24 5.08 10.62
C GLN A 28 0.98 4.27 10.31
N GLN A 29 0.43 4.43 9.10
CA GLN A 29 -0.77 3.74 8.68
C GLN A 29 -0.52 2.24 8.43
N TYR A 30 0.63 1.88 7.87
CA TYR A 30 0.85 0.54 7.32
C TYR A 30 1.96 -0.27 7.98
N ALA A 31 2.55 0.22 9.09
CA ALA A 31 3.63 -0.48 9.80
C ALA A 31 3.29 -1.92 10.20
N GLN A 32 2.01 -2.21 10.49
CA GLN A 32 1.53 -3.54 10.88
C GLN A 32 0.91 -4.33 9.72
N GLY A 33 0.96 -3.78 8.51
CA GLY A 33 0.24 -4.33 7.37
C GLY A 33 -1.28 -4.13 7.45
N LEU A 34 -1.99 -4.80 6.55
CA LEU A 34 -3.45 -4.86 6.52
C LEU A 34 -3.95 -6.12 7.24
N SER A 35 -4.98 -5.99 8.06
CA SER A 35 -5.64 -7.13 8.70
C SER A 35 -6.71 -7.73 7.79
N PHE A 36 -6.62 -9.04 7.57
CA PHE A 36 -7.67 -9.78 6.87
C PHE A 36 -8.98 -9.74 7.65
N GLU A 37 -8.93 -9.88 8.97
CA GLU A 37 -10.09 -9.90 9.86
C GLU A 37 -10.85 -8.57 9.77
N GLN A 38 -10.14 -7.44 9.74
CA GLN A 38 -10.77 -6.12 9.55
C GLN A 38 -11.35 -5.98 8.14
N LEU A 39 -10.57 -6.29 7.10
CA LEU A 39 -11.01 -6.19 5.70
C LEU A 39 -12.19 -7.09 5.35
N SER A 40 -12.29 -8.26 5.98
CA SER A 40 -13.36 -9.25 5.74
C SER A 40 -14.60 -9.04 6.60
N ALA A 41 -14.46 -8.41 7.77
CA ALA A 41 -15.59 -8.01 8.61
C ALA A 41 -16.29 -6.75 8.06
N ASP A 42 -15.55 -5.90 7.36
CA ASP A 42 -16.07 -4.72 6.69
C ASP A 42 -16.97 -5.07 5.48
N SER A 43 -17.78 -4.10 5.05
CA SER A 43 -18.53 -4.25 3.80
C SER A 43 -17.55 -4.37 2.62
N HIS A 44 -17.96 -5.08 1.56
CA HIS A 44 -17.15 -5.20 0.34
C HIS A 44 -16.68 -3.83 -0.19
N GLU A 45 -17.53 -2.80 -0.09
CA GLU A 45 -17.21 -1.44 -0.52
C GLU A 45 -16.12 -0.80 0.36
N ALA A 46 -16.13 -1.07 1.67
CA ALA A 46 -15.10 -0.61 2.58
C ALA A 46 -13.75 -1.32 2.31
N SER A 47 -13.75 -2.63 2.08
CA SER A 47 -12.52 -3.37 1.71
C SER A 47 -11.94 -2.85 0.38
N ILE A 48 -12.79 -2.63 -0.62
CA ILE A 48 -12.39 -2.06 -1.92
C ILE A 48 -11.81 -0.65 -1.75
N ARG A 49 -12.38 0.16 -0.84
CA ARG A 49 -11.88 1.50 -0.54
C ARG A 49 -10.52 1.45 0.12
N GLU A 50 -10.30 0.56 1.08
CA GLU A 50 -9.00 0.42 1.73
C GLU A 50 -7.91 0.00 0.72
N LEU A 51 -8.22 -0.95 -0.15
CA LEU A 51 -7.32 -1.35 -1.24
C LEU A 51 -7.09 -0.21 -2.26
N HIS A 52 -8.10 0.63 -2.51
CA HIS A 52 -7.94 1.85 -3.31
C HIS A 52 -6.95 2.82 -2.68
N THR A 53 -7.07 3.03 -1.36
CA THR A 53 -6.21 3.92 -0.59
C THR A 53 -4.77 3.42 -0.61
N LEU A 54 -4.56 2.13 -0.32
CA LEU A 54 -3.23 1.51 -0.39
C LEU A 54 -2.61 1.68 -1.78
N LYS A 55 -3.38 1.43 -2.85
CA LYS A 55 -2.92 1.63 -4.23
C LYS A 55 -2.46 3.06 -4.47
N GLY A 56 -3.29 4.05 -4.12
CA GLY A 56 -3.03 5.46 -4.34
C GLY A 56 -1.79 5.93 -3.58
N LEU A 57 -1.74 5.63 -2.28
CA LEU A 57 -0.62 6.02 -1.42
C LEU A 57 0.69 5.35 -1.86
N SER A 58 0.65 4.07 -2.24
CA SER A 58 1.83 3.36 -2.74
C SER A 58 2.36 3.98 -4.04
N ALA A 59 1.47 4.41 -4.96
CA ALA A 59 1.88 5.12 -6.17
C ALA A 59 2.50 6.49 -5.83
N THR A 60 1.91 7.23 -4.88
CA THR A 60 2.41 8.53 -4.43
C THR A 60 3.83 8.42 -3.87
N ILE A 61 4.14 7.36 -3.11
CA ILE A 61 5.49 7.18 -2.56
C ILE A 61 6.50 6.59 -3.56
N GLY A 62 6.07 6.21 -4.76
CA GLY A 62 6.93 5.58 -5.78
C GLY A 62 7.03 4.05 -5.69
N ALA A 63 6.18 3.40 -4.88
CA ALA A 63 6.08 1.95 -4.76
C ALA A 63 5.11 1.36 -5.80
N ASP A 64 5.47 1.45 -7.09
CA ASP A 64 4.59 1.09 -8.20
C ASP A 64 4.18 -0.39 -8.22
N GLU A 65 5.10 -1.30 -7.89
CA GLU A 65 4.80 -2.74 -7.82
C GLU A 65 3.71 -3.03 -6.78
N LEU A 66 3.82 -2.43 -5.60
CA LEU A 66 2.82 -2.57 -4.53
C LEU A 66 1.49 -1.90 -4.94
N SER A 67 1.55 -0.75 -5.60
CA SER A 67 0.36 -0.11 -6.15
C SER A 67 -0.36 -1.02 -7.14
N ALA A 68 0.37 -1.68 -8.05
CA ALA A 68 -0.18 -2.60 -9.01
C ALA A 68 -0.82 -3.83 -8.34
N LEU A 69 -0.17 -4.42 -7.33
CA LEU A 69 -0.72 -5.53 -6.55
C LEU A 69 -2.00 -5.14 -5.81
N ALA A 70 -2.01 -3.97 -5.17
CA ALA A 70 -3.19 -3.44 -4.49
C ALA A 70 -4.35 -3.22 -5.47
N LYS A 71 -4.07 -2.69 -6.68
CA LYS A 71 -5.06 -2.56 -7.75
C LYS A 71 -5.60 -3.91 -8.21
N GLN A 72 -4.74 -4.91 -8.39
CA GLN A 72 -5.15 -6.26 -8.79
C GLN A 72 -6.06 -6.88 -7.74
N LEU A 73 -5.68 -6.82 -6.46
CA LEU A 73 -6.50 -7.33 -5.38
C LEU A 73 -7.82 -6.57 -5.27
N GLN A 74 -7.81 -5.24 -5.44
CA GLN A 74 -9.02 -4.42 -5.44
C GLN A 74 -10.06 -4.90 -6.47
N LEU A 75 -9.62 -5.18 -7.69
CA LEU A 75 -10.50 -5.62 -8.78
C LEU A 75 -11.02 -7.04 -8.55
N ASP A 76 -10.17 -7.92 -8.05
CA ASP A 76 -10.50 -9.33 -7.90
C ASP A 76 -11.28 -9.60 -6.60
N TRP A 77 -11.16 -8.74 -5.57
CA TRP A 77 -11.73 -8.91 -4.22
C TRP A 77 -13.17 -9.46 -4.18
N PRO A 78 -14.14 -8.93 -4.96
CA PRO A 78 -15.53 -9.38 -4.91
C PRO A 78 -15.75 -10.79 -5.46
N THR A 79 -14.79 -11.30 -6.24
CA THR A 79 -14.87 -12.61 -6.91
C THR A 79 -14.06 -13.69 -6.20
N LEU A 80 -13.21 -13.30 -5.25
CA LEU A 80 -12.34 -14.21 -4.53
C LEU A 80 -13.08 -14.83 -3.33
N SER A 81 -12.82 -16.11 -3.09
CA SER A 81 -13.21 -16.73 -1.83
C SER A 81 -12.35 -16.21 -0.66
N PRO A 82 -12.82 -16.30 0.60
CA PRO A 82 -12.05 -15.84 1.76
C PRO A 82 -10.62 -16.41 1.87
N PRO A 83 -10.35 -17.70 1.56
CA PRO A 83 -8.98 -18.21 1.53
C PRO A 83 -8.10 -17.52 0.47
N GLN A 84 -8.64 -17.26 -0.72
CA GLN A 84 -7.90 -16.58 -1.80
C GLN A 84 -7.67 -15.09 -1.48
N GLN A 85 -8.63 -14.43 -0.83
CA GLN A 85 -8.46 -13.06 -0.33
C GLN A 85 -7.31 -13.01 0.68
N ARG A 86 -7.28 -13.94 1.65
CA ARG A 86 -6.20 -14.03 2.64
C ARG A 86 -4.84 -14.27 2.00
N GLU A 87 -4.73 -15.26 1.12
CA GLU A 87 -3.49 -15.57 0.40
C GLU A 87 -2.93 -14.36 -0.34
N ARG A 88 -3.79 -13.64 -1.08
CA ARG A 88 -3.37 -12.44 -1.81
C ARG A 88 -3.05 -11.26 -0.91
N LEU A 89 -3.75 -11.12 0.21
CA LEU A 89 -3.46 -10.10 1.21
C LEU A 89 -2.10 -10.37 1.89
N ASP A 90 -1.76 -11.63 2.14
CA ASP A 90 -0.46 -12.01 2.70
C ASP A 90 0.69 -11.64 1.74
N ILE A 91 0.50 -11.79 0.43
CA ILE A 91 1.47 -11.33 -0.59
C ILE A 91 1.64 -9.80 -0.52
N ILE A 92 0.53 -9.06 -0.42
CA ILE A 92 0.57 -7.60 -0.25
C ILE A 92 1.29 -7.23 1.05
N ASN A 93 1.00 -7.89 2.17
CA ASN A 93 1.63 -7.59 3.46
C ASN A 93 3.13 -7.86 3.46
N GLN A 94 3.58 -8.92 2.79
CA GLN A 94 5.02 -9.17 2.59
C GLN A 94 5.69 -8.06 1.78
N MET A 95 5.04 -7.62 0.71
CA MET A 95 5.53 -6.51 -0.13
C MET A 95 5.55 -5.20 0.66
N LEU A 96 4.49 -4.92 1.41
CA LEU A 96 4.32 -3.74 2.23
C LEU A 96 5.40 -3.66 3.32
N ALA A 97 5.70 -4.77 4.01
CA ALA A 97 6.77 -4.82 5.00
C ALA A 97 8.14 -4.46 4.39
N ARG A 98 8.43 -4.90 3.16
CA ARG A 98 9.66 -4.53 2.44
C ARG A 98 9.68 -3.05 2.09
N VAL A 99 8.58 -2.51 1.55
CA VAL A 99 8.45 -1.07 1.25
C VAL A 99 8.68 -0.23 2.50
N ILE A 100 8.06 -0.60 3.62
CA ILE A 100 8.24 0.09 4.91
C ILE A 100 9.71 0.10 5.36
N ALA A 101 10.42 -1.02 5.19
CA ALA A 101 11.86 -1.10 5.47
C ALA A 101 12.66 -0.12 4.60
N TYR A 102 12.42 -0.07 3.28
CA TYR A 102 13.08 0.90 2.40
C TYR A 102 12.78 2.35 2.76
N VAL A 103 11.52 2.66 3.10
CA VAL A 103 11.14 4.02 3.51
C VAL A 103 11.84 4.42 4.81
N ASN A 104 12.08 3.49 5.74
CA ASN A 104 12.84 3.76 6.97
C ASN A 104 14.31 4.09 6.71
N GLU A 105 14.87 3.59 5.61
CA GLU A 105 16.27 3.83 5.23
C GLU A 105 16.45 5.13 4.42
N TRP A 106 15.36 5.67 3.85
CA TRP A 106 15.38 6.89 3.07
C TRP A 106 15.64 8.11 3.97
N ARG A 107 16.77 8.78 3.73
CA ARG A 107 17.24 9.93 4.50
C ARG A 107 16.99 11.24 3.81
#